data_AF-A0A3S4R5A7-F1
#
_entry.id   AF-A0A3S4R5A7-F1
#
_cell.length_a   1.000
_cell.length_b   1.000
_cell.length_c   1.000
_cell.angle_alpha   90.00
_cell.angle_beta   90.00
_cell.angle_gamma   90.00
#
_symmetry.space_group_name_H-M   'P 1'
#
loop_
_entity.id
_entity.type
_entity.pdbx_description
1 polymer ?
#
loop_
_entity_poly.entity_id
_entity_poly.type
_entity_poly.pdbx_seq_one_letter_code
_entity_poly.pdbx_strand_id
1 'polypeptide(L)'
;MDGYEKFIELCETFNLGKVLYSPKHGGYGYNFSLNDIITMKANNMIMDANDGGLVLGPLHANGGIQVLQMNEDGSFNHCTEMEGWEYITSSLITENEREELLAINEIYKNYDKNLNTEFLIPASCKIIDVSHLSMPVLLIDDYGRVIINRLSTKEYINRIIEIDNKTAP
;
A
#
# COMPACT_ATOMS: atom_id res chain seq x y z
N MET A 1 2.63 -0.83 -20.78
CA MET A 1 3.68 -0.85 -19.77
C MET A 1 3.00 -0.98 -18.44
N ASP A 2 3.26 -2.08 -17.76
CA ASP A 2 2.70 -2.42 -16.44
C ASP A 2 3.23 -1.42 -15.37
N GLY A 3 2.53 -1.26 -14.25
CA GLY A 3 2.92 -0.38 -13.15
C GLY A 3 4.30 -0.70 -12.58
N TYR A 4 4.61 -1.99 -12.45
CA TYR A 4 5.92 -2.45 -12.02
C TYR A 4 7.03 -2.09 -13.02
N GLU A 5 6.79 -2.24 -14.33
CA GLU A 5 7.77 -1.85 -15.36
C GLU A 5 8.11 -0.36 -15.28
N LYS A 6 7.11 0.51 -15.09
CA LYS A 6 7.31 1.95 -14.90
C LYS A 6 8.09 2.25 -13.61
N PHE A 7 7.83 1.49 -12.56
CA PHE A 7 8.56 1.61 -11.31
C PHE A 7 10.04 1.25 -11.47
N ILE A 8 10.36 0.20 -12.25
CA ILE A 8 11.73 -0.18 -12.56
C ILE A 8 12.44 0.91 -13.37
N GLU A 9 11.82 1.41 -14.44
CA GLU A 9 12.38 2.48 -15.26
C GLU A 9 12.69 3.74 -14.42
N LEU A 10 11.82 4.06 -13.46
CA LEU A 10 12.04 5.15 -12.52
C LEU A 10 13.21 4.86 -11.58
N CYS A 11 13.30 3.65 -11.04
CA CYS A 11 14.44 3.24 -10.21
C CYS A 11 15.76 3.40 -10.98
N GLU A 12 15.80 2.99 -12.25
CA GLU A 12 16.99 3.17 -13.09
C GLU A 12 17.30 4.65 -13.37
N THR A 13 16.28 5.46 -13.69
CA THR A 13 16.43 6.88 -14.00
C THR A 13 17.03 7.68 -12.84
N PHE A 14 16.57 7.40 -11.62
CA PHE A 14 17.03 8.10 -10.41
C PHE A 14 18.15 7.35 -9.68
N ASN A 15 18.62 6.23 -10.23
CA ASN A 15 19.61 5.34 -9.62
C ASN A 15 19.21 4.95 -8.17
N LEU A 16 17.96 4.53 -8.02
CA LEU A 16 17.33 4.15 -6.76
C LEU A 16 17.33 2.65 -6.58
N GLY A 17 17.64 2.23 -5.36
CA GLY A 17 17.54 0.84 -4.95
C GLY A 17 18.51 -0.11 -5.66
N LYS A 18 18.50 -1.36 -5.23
CA LYS A 18 19.34 -2.45 -5.74
C LYS A 18 18.56 -3.75 -5.70
N VAL A 19 18.73 -4.58 -6.73
CA VAL A 19 18.19 -5.93 -6.72
C VAL A 19 19.04 -6.80 -5.80
N LEU A 20 18.47 -7.25 -4.68
CA LEU A 20 19.12 -8.15 -3.72
C LEU A 20 18.28 -9.42 -3.54
N TYR A 21 18.94 -10.52 -3.20
CA TYR A 21 18.25 -11.75 -2.82
C TYR A 21 17.70 -11.60 -1.40
N SER A 22 16.40 -11.81 -1.21
CA SER A 22 15.74 -11.87 0.09
C SER A 22 15.41 -13.33 0.43
N PRO A 23 16.11 -13.92 1.42
CA PRO A 23 15.77 -15.25 1.93
C PRO A 23 14.35 -15.32 2.52
N LYS A 24 13.85 -14.21 3.12
CA LYS A 24 12.50 -14.09 3.71
C LYS A 24 11.41 -14.32 2.66
N HIS A 25 11.64 -13.87 1.42
CA HIS A 25 10.68 -13.95 0.31
C HIS A 25 11.05 -15.00 -0.75
N GLY A 26 12.15 -15.73 -0.56
CA GLY A 26 12.56 -16.82 -1.46
C GLY A 26 12.96 -16.37 -2.87
N GLY A 27 13.39 -15.12 -3.06
CA GLY A 27 13.62 -14.54 -4.39
C GLY A 27 14.43 -13.25 -4.38
N TYR A 28 14.63 -12.67 -5.56
CA TYR A 28 15.26 -11.36 -5.72
C TYR A 28 14.19 -10.27 -5.67
N GLY A 29 14.50 -9.16 -4.99
CA GLY A 29 13.61 -8.00 -4.90
C GLY A 29 14.40 -6.70 -4.80
N TYR A 30 13.73 -5.59 -5.09
CA TYR A 30 14.32 -4.27 -4.95
C TYR A 30 14.42 -3.87 -3.48
N ASN A 31 15.65 -3.57 -3.07
CA ASN A 31 16.02 -3.06 -1.77
C ASN A 31 16.45 -1.60 -1.90
N PHE A 32 15.95 -0.74 -1.03
CA PHE A 32 16.21 0.68 -1.00
C PHE A 32 16.88 1.07 0.31
N SER A 33 17.75 2.05 0.23
CA SER A 33 18.40 2.71 1.35
C SER A 33 17.60 3.94 1.80
N LEU A 34 17.93 4.47 2.97
CA LEU A 34 17.39 5.75 3.42
C LEU A 34 17.64 6.90 2.42
N ASN A 35 18.79 6.90 1.73
CA ASN A 35 19.09 7.92 0.72
C ASN A 35 18.16 7.82 -0.50
N ASP A 36 17.74 6.61 -0.87
CA ASP A 36 16.75 6.42 -1.94
C ASP A 36 15.40 7.01 -1.52
N ILE A 37 14.97 6.76 -0.28
CA ILE A 37 13.73 7.34 0.26
C ILE A 37 13.80 8.87 0.32
N ILE A 38 14.93 9.43 0.75
CA ILE A 38 15.16 10.90 0.74
C ILE A 38 15.04 11.44 -0.69
N THR A 39 15.61 10.73 -1.67
CA THR A 39 15.55 11.13 -3.08
C THR A 39 14.12 11.06 -3.63
N MET A 40 13.37 10.00 -3.33
CA MET A 40 11.96 9.88 -3.70
C MET A 40 11.11 10.99 -3.08
N LYS A 41 11.35 11.34 -1.80
CA LYS A 41 10.66 12.45 -1.12
C LYS A 41 10.96 13.79 -1.79
N ALA A 42 12.22 14.06 -2.11
CA ALA A 42 12.64 15.29 -2.77
C ALA A 42 12.02 15.46 -4.17
N ASN A 43 11.64 14.37 -4.82
CA ASN A 43 11.00 14.37 -6.14
C ASN A 43 9.47 14.15 -6.10
N ASN A 44 8.84 14.24 -4.93
CA ASN A 44 7.38 14.09 -4.77
C ASN A 44 6.84 12.75 -5.31
N MET A 45 7.53 11.66 -4.99
CA MET A 45 7.18 10.29 -5.42
C MET A 45 6.70 9.39 -4.28
N ILE A 46 6.93 9.76 -3.03
CA ILE A 46 6.65 8.86 -1.90
C ILE A 46 5.90 9.56 -0.78
N MET A 47 4.94 8.85 -0.20
CA MET A 47 4.17 9.28 0.95
C MET A 47 4.25 8.23 2.07
N ASP A 48 4.24 8.70 3.32
CA ASP A 48 4.14 7.85 4.49
C ASP A 48 2.68 7.39 4.68
N ALA A 49 2.46 6.07 4.77
CA ALA A 49 1.16 5.45 4.94
C ALA A 49 1.02 4.72 6.29
N ASN A 50 1.88 5.05 7.26
CA ASN A 50 1.90 4.33 8.54
C ASN A 50 0.63 4.52 9.38
N ASP A 51 -0.13 5.59 9.20
CA ASP A 51 -1.36 5.79 9.96
C ASP A 51 -2.56 4.98 9.45
N GLY A 52 -2.40 4.29 8.31
CA GLY A 52 -3.48 3.59 7.62
C GLY A 52 -4.54 4.54 7.04
N GLY A 53 -5.46 3.99 6.26
CA GLY A 53 -6.56 4.72 5.65
C GLY A 53 -6.93 4.23 4.26
N LEU A 54 -7.96 4.86 3.70
CA LEU A 54 -8.36 4.67 2.32
C LEU A 54 -7.38 5.37 1.40
N VAL A 55 -6.82 4.63 0.44
CA VAL A 55 -5.87 5.17 -0.53
C VAL A 55 -6.61 5.72 -1.73
N LEU A 56 -6.39 6.98 -2.08
CA LEU A 56 -6.88 7.57 -3.33
C LEU A 56 -5.71 7.73 -4.30
N GLY A 57 -5.82 7.12 -5.48
CA GLY A 57 -4.71 7.06 -6.43
C GLY A 57 -5.07 6.27 -7.69
N PRO A 58 -4.10 5.96 -8.55
CA PRO A 58 -4.34 5.22 -9.77
C PRO A 58 -4.74 3.76 -9.50
N LEU A 59 -5.53 3.22 -10.41
CA LEU A 59 -5.76 1.78 -10.52
C LEU A 59 -4.53 1.07 -11.14
N HIS A 60 -4.45 -0.26 -11.02
CA HIS A 60 -3.39 -1.04 -11.68
C HIS A 60 -3.32 -0.78 -13.19
N ALA A 61 -4.46 -0.62 -13.86
CA ALA A 61 -4.54 -0.29 -15.28
C ALA A 61 -3.83 1.04 -15.65
N ASN A 62 -3.62 1.91 -14.67
CA ASN A 62 -2.96 3.20 -14.82
C ASN A 62 -1.55 3.24 -14.19
N GLY A 63 -1.01 2.10 -13.79
CA GLY A 63 0.34 1.95 -13.24
C GLY A 63 0.41 1.67 -11.73
N GLY A 64 -0.76 1.58 -11.06
CA GLY A 64 -0.85 1.20 -9.65
C GLY A 64 -0.07 2.10 -8.70
N ILE A 65 0.08 1.62 -7.47
CA ILE A 65 0.73 2.30 -6.35
C ILE A 65 1.73 1.30 -5.76
N GLN A 66 3.00 1.67 -5.75
CA GLN A 66 4.06 0.78 -5.29
C GLN A 66 4.21 0.88 -3.78
N VAL A 67 4.37 -0.24 -3.08
CA VAL A 67 4.45 -0.26 -1.62
C VAL A 67 5.85 -0.68 -1.19
N LEU A 68 6.52 0.18 -0.44
CA LEU A 68 7.80 -0.09 0.20
C LEU A 68 7.58 -0.36 1.69
N GLN A 69 8.21 -1.43 2.17
CA GLN A 69 8.18 -1.83 3.57
C GLN A 69 9.55 -1.61 4.21
N MET A 70 9.59 -0.98 5.38
CA MET A 70 10.81 -0.84 6.17
C MET A 70 11.18 -2.17 6.84
N ASN A 71 12.45 -2.57 6.73
CA ASN A 71 13.02 -3.73 7.41
C ASN A 71 13.61 -3.33 8.76
N GLU A 72 13.87 -4.33 9.62
CA GLU A 72 14.48 -4.15 10.94
C GLU A 72 15.87 -3.47 10.89
N ASP A 73 16.63 -3.69 9.81
CA ASP A 73 17.95 -3.09 9.62
C ASP A 73 17.92 -1.64 9.08
N GLY A 74 16.71 -1.07 8.91
CA GLY A 74 16.49 0.27 8.38
C GLY A 74 16.59 0.40 6.86
N SER A 75 16.78 -0.72 6.15
CA SER A 75 16.57 -0.77 4.69
C SER A 75 15.08 -0.88 4.36
N PHE A 76 14.72 -0.77 3.09
CA PHE A 76 13.34 -0.87 2.63
C PHE A 76 13.23 -1.86 1.48
N ASN A 77 12.17 -2.65 1.44
CA ASN A 77 11.89 -3.59 0.37
C ASN A 77 10.66 -3.18 -0.42
N HIS A 78 10.68 -3.37 -1.73
CA HIS A 78 9.43 -3.43 -2.49
C HIS A 78 8.63 -4.67 -2.06
N CYS A 79 7.41 -4.46 -1.58
CA CYS A 79 6.57 -5.50 -1.00
C CYS A 79 5.48 -5.95 -1.96
N THR A 80 4.73 -5.00 -2.53
CA THR A 80 3.62 -5.27 -3.43
C THR A 80 3.31 -4.03 -4.28
N GLU A 81 2.52 -4.24 -5.32
CA GLU A 81 1.72 -3.18 -5.95
C GLU A 81 0.30 -3.23 -5.39
N MET A 82 -0.31 -2.07 -5.23
CA MET A 82 -1.69 -1.89 -4.79
C MET A 82 -2.39 -0.87 -5.69
N GLU A 83 -3.69 -0.68 -5.52
CA GLU A 83 -4.47 0.26 -6.32
C GLU A 83 -5.29 1.24 -5.47
N GLY A 84 -5.63 2.38 -6.08
CA GLY A 84 -6.54 3.34 -5.46
C GLY A 84 -7.90 2.70 -5.13
N TRP A 85 -8.54 3.17 -4.07
CA TRP A 85 -9.74 2.63 -3.43
C TRP A 85 -9.53 1.39 -2.54
N GLU A 86 -8.29 0.95 -2.35
CA GLU A 86 -7.94 -0.03 -1.33
C GLU A 86 -7.71 0.64 0.03
N TYR A 87 -7.91 -0.12 1.11
CA TYR A 87 -7.71 0.37 2.47
C TYR A 87 -6.48 -0.29 3.09
N ILE A 88 -5.58 0.50 3.66
CA ILE A 88 -4.44 0.02 4.44
C ILE A 88 -4.81 0.14 5.92
N THR A 89 -4.72 -0.94 6.67
CA THR A 89 -4.96 -0.90 8.12
C THR A 89 -3.83 -0.18 8.86
N SER A 90 -4.13 0.32 10.05
CA SER A 90 -3.10 0.72 11.01
C SER A 90 -2.19 -0.46 11.39
N SER A 91 -1.00 -0.17 11.90
CA SER A 91 -0.04 -1.17 12.39
C SER A 91 -0.39 -1.77 13.76
N LEU A 92 -1.44 -1.29 14.41
CA LEU A 92 -1.77 -1.62 15.80
C LEU A 92 -2.93 -2.61 15.95
N ILE A 93 -3.38 -3.21 14.85
CA ILE A 93 -4.45 -4.21 14.90
C ILE A 93 -4.01 -5.48 15.63
N THR A 94 -4.90 -6.04 16.46
CA THR A 94 -4.70 -7.35 17.10
C THR A 94 -4.81 -8.49 16.08
N GLU A 95 -4.33 -9.69 16.41
CA GLU A 95 -4.48 -10.85 15.53
C GLU A 95 -5.96 -11.19 15.26
N ASN A 96 -6.85 -11.05 16.25
CA ASN A 96 -8.29 -11.28 16.05
C ASN A 96 -8.90 -10.27 15.07
N GLU A 97 -8.50 -9.00 15.16
CA GLU A 97 -8.97 -7.94 14.24
C GLU A 97 -8.41 -8.19 12.83
N ARG A 98 -7.15 -8.61 12.74
CA ARG A 98 -6.51 -9.02 11.49
C ARG A 98 -7.23 -10.18 10.83
N GLU A 99 -7.59 -11.23 11.58
CA GLU A 99 -8.38 -12.35 11.06
C GLU A 99 -9.76 -11.90 10.55
N GLU A 100 -10.44 -11.00 11.26
CA GLU A 100 -11.72 -10.43 10.82
C GLU A 100 -11.57 -9.63 9.51
N LEU A 101 -10.52 -8.81 9.42
CA LEU A 101 -10.21 -8.02 8.23
C LEU A 101 -9.84 -8.89 7.03
N LEU A 102 -9.06 -9.96 7.25
CA LEU A 102 -8.75 -10.94 6.22
C LEU A 102 -10.02 -11.67 5.74
N ALA A 103 -10.93 -12.02 6.66
CA ALA A 103 -12.20 -12.62 6.30
C ALA A 103 -13.04 -11.69 5.40
N ILE A 104 -13.10 -10.39 5.71
CA ILE A 104 -13.75 -9.37 4.86
C ILE A 104 -13.06 -9.28 3.48
N ASN A 105 -11.73 -9.30 3.47
CA ASN A 105 -10.95 -9.20 2.24
C ASN A 105 -11.16 -10.40 1.30
N GLU A 106 -11.33 -11.60 1.84
CA GLU A 106 -11.51 -12.82 1.04
C GLU A 106 -12.88 -12.91 0.34
N ILE A 107 -13.92 -12.22 0.82
CA ILE A 107 -15.28 -12.27 0.24
C ILE A 107 -15.25 -11.90 -1.25
N TYR A 108 -14.46 -10.90 -1.64
CA TYR A 108 -14.42 -10.35 -2.99
C TYR A 108 -13.13 -10.63 -3.77
N LYS A 109 -12.24 -11.48 -3.24
CA LYS A 109 -10.90 -11.72 -3.83
C LYS A 109 -10.91 -12.15 -5.30
N ASN A 110 -11.93 -12.89 -5.71
CA ASN A 110 -12.07 -13.43 -7.07
C ASN A 110 -13.12 -12.70 -7.92
N TYR A 111 -13.60 -11.54 -7.48
CA TYR A 111 -14.58 -10.75 -8.23
C TYR A 111 -13.92 -9.98 -9.38
N ASP A 112 -14.75 -9.53 -10.33
CA ASP A 112 -14.30 -8.79 -11.50
C ASP A 112 -13.62 -7.48 -11.10
N LYS A 113 -12.35 -7.34 -11.49
CA LYS A 113 -11.50 -6.18 -11.23
C LYS A 113 -11.93 -4.90 -11.96
N ASN A 114 -12.85 -5.01 -12.92
CA ASN A 114 -13.38 -3.89 -13.70
C ASN A 114 -14.62 -3.23 -13.06
N LEU A 115 -15.13 -3.77 -11.95
CA LEU A 115 -16.27 -3.19 -11.25
C LEU A 115 -15.94 -1.78 -10.73
N ASN A 116 -16.91 -0.87 -10.85
CA ASN A 116 -16.75 0.48 -10.33
C ASN A 116 -16.64 0.44 -8.79
N THR A 117 -15.55 0.99 -8.30
CA THR A 117 -15.13 0.97 -6.89
C THR A 117 -15.16 2.35 -6.26
N GLU A 118 -15.60 3.39 -6.97
CA GLU A 118 -15.86 4.69 -6.38
C GLU A 118 -17.12 4.63 -5.49
N PHE A 119 -17.05 5.27 -4.33
CA PHE A 119 -18.15 5.38 -3.37
C PHE A 119 -18.05 6.67 -2.56
N LEU A 120 -19.13 7.02 -1.85
CA LEU A 120 -19.12 8.14 -0.91
C LEU A 120 -18.29 7.79 0.31
N ILE A 121 -17.13 8.42 0.44
CA ILE A 121 -16.19 8.18 1.55
C ILE A 121 -16.82 8.69 2.86
N PRO A 122 -16.94 7.86 3.91
CA PRO A 122 -17.41 8.31 5.21
C PRO A 122 -16.50 9.40 5.79
N ALA A 123 -17.07 10.41 6.45
CA ALA A 123 -16.29 11.52 7.03
C ALA A 123 -15.30 11.07 8.12
N SER A 124 -15.51 9.91 8.73
CA SER A 124 -14.61 9.29 9.71
C SER A 124 -13.42 8.56 9.07
N CYS A 125 -13.38 8.44 7.74
CA CYS A 125 -12.33 7.72 7.04
C CYS A 125 -11.07 8.59 6.91
N LYS A 126 -9.93 8.07 7.37
CA LYS A 126 -8.62 8.65 7.02
C LYS A 126 -8.35 8.42 5.54
N ILE A 127 -7.80 9.43 4.87
CA ILE A 127 -7.50 9.38 3.44
C ILE A 127 -5.99 9.53 3.23
N ILE A 128 -5.42 8.63 2.45
CA ILE A 128 -4.06 8.70 1.93
C ILE A 128 -4.19 9.05 0.44
N ASP A 129 -4.13 10.33 0.10
CA ASP A 129 -4.27 10.80 -1.28
C ASP A 129 -2.90 10.89 -1.97
N VAL A 130 -2.65 10.00 -2.91
CA VAL A 130 -1.42 9.95 -3.72
C VAL A 130 -1.63 10.43 -5.15
N SER A 131 -2.81 10.98 -5.48
CA SER A 131 -3.15 11.42 -6.85
C SER A 131 -2.25 12.54 -7.39
N HIS A 132 -1.58 13.27 -6.50
CA HIS A 132 -0.67 14.37 -6.82
C HIS A 132 0.80 13.93 -6.96
N LEU A 133 1.12 12.67 -6.67
CA LEU A 133 2.48 12.15 -6.81
C LEU A 133 2.78 11.86 -8.28
N SER A 134 4.01 12.16 -8.72
CA SER A 134 4.43 11.89 -10.11
C SER A 134 4.59 10.38 -10.39
N MET A 135 4.89 9.63 -9.34
CA MET A 135 4.86 8.17 -9.29
C MET A 135 4.42 7.83 -7.88
N PRO A 136 3.28 7.16 -7.66
CA PRO A 136 2.78 6.95 -6.31
C PRO A 136 3.49 5.76 -5.65
N VAL A 137 4.33 6.07 -4.67
CA VAL A 137 4.96 5.11 -3.77
C VAL A 137 4.44 5.34 -2.35
N LEU A 138 4.06 4.28 -1.66
CA LEU A 138 3.70 4.32 -0.24
C LEU A 138 4.77 3.65 0.60
N LEU A 139 5.10 4.29 1.72
CA LEU A 139 5.98 3.73 2.73
C LEU A 139 5.17 3.20 3.90
N ILE A 140 5.37 1.94 4.25
CA ILE A 140 4.78 1.28 5.42
C ILE A 140 5.85 0.65 6.32
N ASP A 141 5.53 0.46 7.58
CA ASP A 141 6.30 -0.32 8.54
C ASP A 141 6.07 -1.84 8.39
N ASP A 142 6.87 -2.66 9.08
CA ASP A 142 6.81 -4.14 8.99
C ASP A 142 5.62 -4.77 9.75
N TYR A 143 4.77 -3.96 10.40
CA TYR A 143 3.86 -4.47 11.44
C TYR A 143 2.49 -4.87 10.89
N GLY A 144 2.38 -6.12 10.42
CA GLY A 144 1.11 -6.87 10.43
C GLY A 144 -0.08 -6.30 9.65
N ARG A 145 0.15 -5.27 8.83
CA ARG A 145 -0.89 -4.55 8.09
C ARG A 145 -1.61 -5.44 7.10
N VAL A 146 -2.88 -5.14 6.89
CA VAL A 146 -3.69 -5.76 5.85
C VAL A 146 -4.05 -4.69 4.82
N ILE A 147 -3.85 -5.00 3.55
CA ILE A 147 -4.39 -4.24 2.42
C ILE A 147 -5.72 -4.89 2.04
N ILE A 148 -6.81 -4.15 2.20
CA ILE A 148 -8.15 -4.59 1.86
C ILE A 148 -8.47 -4.16 0.43
N ASN A 149 -8.83 -5.14 -0.41
CA ASN A 149 -9.12 -4.90 -1.82
C ASN A 149 -10.27 -3.90 -2.01
N ARG A 150 -10.32 -3.28 -3.19
CA ARG A 150 -11.24 -2.17 -3.48
C ARG A 150 -12.73 -2.51 -3.30
N LEU A 151 -13.13 -3.73 -3.65
CA LEU A 151 -14.53 -4.15 -3.55
C LEU A 151 -14.93 -4.40 -2.09
N SER A 152 -14.11 -5.14 -1.35
CA SER A 152 -14.30 -5.31 0.08
C SER A 152 -14.29 -3.95 0.81
N THR A 153 -13.39 -3.05 0.41
CA THR A 153 -13.33 -1.70 0.94
C THR A 153 -14.63 -0.95 0.70
N LYS A 154 -15.12 -0.91 -0.54
CA LYS A 154 -16.38 -0.25 -0.89
C LYS A 154 -17.58 -0.77 -0.10
N GLU A 155 -17.74 -2.09 -0.01
CA GLU A 155 -18.91 -2.70 0.62
C GLU A 155 -18.84 -2.63 2.17
N TYR A 156 -17.64 -2.64 2.75
CA TYR A 156 -17.44 -2.76 4.20
C TYR A 156 -16.70 -1.59 4.84
N ILE A 157 -16.53 -0.44 4.18
CA ILE A 157 -15.69 0.67 4.66
C ILE A 157 -16.00 1.07 6.11
N ASN A 158 -17.28 1.17 6.49
CA ASN A 158 -17.66 1.53 7.85
C ASN A 158 -17.23 0.48 8.88
N ARG A 159 -17.34 -0.82 8.53
CA ARG A 159 -16.92 -1.92 9.41
C ARG A 159 -15.41 -2.01 9.50
N ILE A 160 -14.71 -1.81 8.38
CA ILE A 160 -13.23 -1.79 8.34
C ILE A 160 -12.71 -0.68 9.25
N ILE A 161 -13.24 0.54 9.13
CA ILE A 161 -12.89 1.67 10.00
C ILE A 161 -13.19 1.36 11.47
N GLU A 162 -14.33 0.75 11.75
CA GLU A 162 -14.69 0.36 13.13
C GLU A 162 -13.67 -0.62 13.71
N ILE A 163 -13.27 -1.65 12.96
CA ILE A 163 -12.27 -2.63 13.40
C ILE A 163 -10.91 -1.96 13.61
N ASP A 164 -10.45 -1.18 12.63
CA ASP A 164 -9.12 -0.55 12.64
C ASP A 164 -8.96 0.50 13.75
N ASN A 165 -10.07 1.12 14.19
CA ASN A 165 -10.05 2.11 15.27
C ASN A 165 -10.21 1.52 16.68
N LYS A 166 -10.47 0.22 16.85
CA LYS A 166 -10.66 -0.39 18.19
C LYS A 166 -9.41 -0.32 19.07
N THR A 167 -8.23 -0.25 18.45
CA THR A 167 -6.91 -0.32 19.09
C THR A 167 -6.08 0.94 18.92
N ALA A 168 -6.60 1.95 18.21
CA ALA A 168 -5.97 3.27 18.15
C ALA A 168 -6.09 3.96 19.53
N PRO A 169 -4.97 4.33 20.18
CA PRO A 169 -4.97 4.95 21.52
C PRO A 169 -5.69 6.30 21.57
#